data_AF-A0AAV5WAD5-F1
#
_entry.id   AF-A0AAV5WAD5-F1
#
_cell.length_a   1.000
_cell.length_b   1.000
_cell.length_c   1.000
_cell.angle_alpha   90.00
_cell.angle_beta   90.00
_cell.angle_gamma   90.00
#
_symmetry.space_group_name_H-M   'P 1'
#
loop_
_entity.id
_entity.type
_entity.pdbx_description
1 polymer ?
#
loop_
_entity_poly.entity_id
_entity_poly.type
_entity_poly.pdbx_seq_one_letter_code
_entity_poly.pdbx_strand_id
1 'polypeptide(L)'
;NSAVGVILNSLLLHLIKRFSRKDLGAYKTLLTAFSGFDIFLCFAHWLISPRAIVFDTTFSIVAHSFWEHEQITLVFVSIFTVPFGIMNINFLSRFWAIRNPKMLLIFTNKYFKLVLFLYAFSAYWAWHLLSWWDATGESDEVGIVIAREIYREKYNLTIMDGWLLMDHWRDGQFNFRAAVLFAAVDSIMIVSF
;
A
#
# COMPACT_ATOMS: atom_id res chain seq x y z
N ASN A 1 -11.66 12.06 -2.57
CA ASN A 1 -10.56 11.59 -3.44
C ASN A 1 -10.81 10.24 -4.10
N SER A 2 -11.31 9.21 -3.38
CA SER A 2 -11.54 7.87 -3.96
C SER A 2 -12.51 7.83 -5.14
N ALA A 3 -13.59 8.62 -5.13
CA ALA A 3 -14.55 8.67 -6.24
C ALA A 3 -13.92 9.15 -7.56
N VAL A 4 -13.05 10.17 -7.49
CA VAL A 4 -12.30 10.67 -8.66
C VAL A 4 -11.35 9.59 -9.17
N GLY A 5 -10.66 8.88 -8.26
CA GLY A 5 -9.78 7.76 -8.60
C GLY A 5 -10.51 6.63 -9.35
N VAL A 6 -11.70 6.24 -8.89
CA VAL A 6 -12.54 5.25 -9.57
C VAL A 6 -12.97 5.72 -10.96
N ILE A 7 -13.43 6.97 -11.08
CA ILE A 7 -13.87 7.53 -12.37
C ILE A 7 -12.72 7.57 -13.37
N LEU A 8 -11.57 8.11 -12.98
CA LEU A 8 -10.41 8.23 -13.86
C LEU A 8 -9.85 6.87 -14.28
N ASN A 9 -9.76 5.91 -13.35
CA ASN A 9 -9.29 4.56 -13.69
C ASN A 9 -10.31 3.78 -14.54
N SER A 10 -11.60 4.00 -14.33
CA SER A 10 -12.65 3.43 -15.19
C SER A 10 -12.62 4.03 -16.60
N LEU A 11 -12.37 5.33 -16.71
CA LEU A 11 -12.14 6.00 -17.99
C LEU A 11 -10.89 5.45 -18.68
N LEU A 12 -9.80 5.24 -17.94
CA LEU A 12 -8.58 4.64 -18.47
C LEU A 12 -8.83 3.23 -19.01
N LEU A 13 -9.55 2.38 -18.26
CA LEU A 13 -9.99 1.07 -18.75
C LEU A 13 -10.83 1.15 -20.03
N HIS A 14 -11.75 2.11 -20.10
CA HIS A 14 -12.55 2.35 -21.30
C HIS A 14 -11.66 2.72 -22.51
N LEU A 15 -10.70 3.63 -22.31
CA LEU A 15 -9.76 4.06 -23.35
C LEU A 15 -8.87 2.91 -23.84
N ILE A 16 -8.37 2.07 -22.92
CA ILE A 16 -7.57 0.88 -23.25
C ILE A 16 -8.37 -0.09 -24.12
N LYS A 17 -9.62 -0.35 -23.75
CA LYS A 17 -10.50 -1.27 -24.48
C LYS A 17 -10.89 -0.73 -25.86
N ARG A 18 -11.18 0.57 -25.96
CA ARG A 18 -11.74 1.18 -27.17
C ARG A 18 -10.69 1.66 -28.18
N PHE A 19 -9.59 2.26 -27.73
CA PHE A 19 -8.67 3.01 -28.59
C PHE A 19 -7.25 2.41 -28.70
N SER A 20 -6.92 1.39 -27.90
CA SER A 20 -5.56 0.82 -27.94
C SER A 20 -5.35 -0.11 -29.15
N ARG A 21 -4.23 0.03 -29.87
CA ARG A 21 -3.89 -0.76 -31.08
C ARG A 21 -3.66 -2.24 -30.75
N LYS A 22 -3.97 -3.16 -31.67
CA LYS A 22 -3.87 -4.62 -31.44
C LYS A 22 -2.42 -5.09 -31.15
N ASP A 23 -1.43 -4.39 -31.69
CA ASP A 23 -0.01 -4.74 -31.57
C ASP A 23 0.58 -4.52 -30.16
N LEU A 24 -0.17 -3.87 -29.27
CA LEU A 24 0.23 -3.57 -27.88
C LEU A 24 -0.28 -4.61 -26.86
N GLY A 25 -0.67 -5.81 -27.30
CA GLY A 25 -1.40 -6.80 -26.49
C GLY A 25 -0.90 -6.99 -25.05
N ALA A 26 0.40 -7.28 -24.86
CA ALA A 26 0.98 -7.48 -23.52
C ALA A 26 0.99 -6.19 -22.67
N TYR A 27 1.23 -5.04 -23.30
CA TYR A 27 1.20 -3.74 -22.63
C TYR A 27 -0.21 -3.36 -22.16
N LYS A 28 -1.25 -3.72 -22.91
CA LYS A 28 -2.64 -3.53 -22.47
C LYS A 28 -2.97 -4.32 -21.21
N THR A 29 -2.48 -5.55 -21.11
CA THR A 29 -2.73 -6.39 -19.92
C THR A 29 -2.16 -5.76 -18.66
N LEU A 30 -0.93 -5.22 -18.74
CA LEU A 30 -0.29 -4.53 -17.61
C LEU A 30 -1.03 -3.26 -17.21
N LEU A 31 -1.42 -2.44 -18.19
CA LEU A 31 -2.12 -1.18 -17.92
C LEU A 31 -3.53 -1.44 -17.35
N THR A 32 -4.22 -2.47 -17.83
CA THR A 32 -5.50 -2.93 -17.27
C THR A 32 -5.32 -3.43 -15.83
N ALA A 33 -4.26 -4.18 -15.53
CA ALA A 33 -3.97 -4.64 -14.17
C ALA A 33 -3.71 -3.47 -13.22
N PHE A 34 -2.95 -2.47 -13.67
CA PHE A 34 -2.70 -1.24 -12.91
C PHE A 34 -3.99 -0.48 -12.60
N SER A 35 -4.80 -0.17 -13.61
CA SER A 35 -6.07 0.54 -13.39
C SER A 35 -7.07 -0.26 -12.56
N GLY A 36 -7.11 -1.58 -12.72
CA GLY A 36 -7.94 -2.46 -11.90
C GLY A 36 -7.52 -2.45 -10.43
N PHE A 37 -6.21 -2.47 -10.16
CA PHE A 37 -5.68 -2.40 -8.80
C PHE A 37 -5.93 -1.04 -8.14
N ASP A 38 -5.80 0.06 -8.89
CA ASP A 38 -6.12 1.40 -8.39
C ASP A 38 -7.61 1.54 -8.02
N ILE A 39 -8.52 0.98 -8.82
CA ILE A 39 -9.95 0.93 -8.48
C ILE A 39 -10.16 0.12 -7.20
N PHE A 40 -9.52 -1.04 -7.10
CA PHE A 40 -9.58 -1.88 -5.92
C PHE A 40 -9.09 -1.12 -4.67
N LEU A 41 -7.97 -0.40 -4.74
CA LEU A 41 -7.48 0.42 -3.63
C LEU A 41 -8.41 1.58 -3.29
N CYS A 42 -9.02 2.23 -4.29
CA CYS A 42 -10.02 3.26 -4.02
C CYS A 42 -11.22 2.70 -3.26
N PHE A 43 -11.66 1.49 -3.60
CA PHE A 43 -12.74 0.79 -2.90
C PHE A 43 -12.32 0.36 -1.49
N ALA A 44 -11.13 -0.22 -1.34
CA ALA A 44 -10.57 -0.59 -0.04
C ALA A 44 -10.46 0.64 0.88
N HIS A 45 -9.97 1.76 0.37
CA HIS A 45 -9.88 3.01 1.12
C HIS A 45 -11.26 3.55 1.50
N TRP A 46 -12.27 3.40 0.64
CA TRP A 46 -13.63 3.81 0.97
C TRP A 46 -14.26 2.90 2.06
N LEU A 47 -14.03 1.60 1.98
CA LEU A 47 -14.57 0.60 2.90
C LEU A 47 -13.90 0.62 4.28
N ILE A 48 -12.59 0.83 4.31
CA ILE A 48 -11.75 0.75 5.52
C ILE A 48 -11.60 2.14 6.15
N SER A 49 -11.73 3.21 5.36
CA SER A 49 -11.66 4.61 5.81
C SER A 49 -10.50 4.84 6.79
N PRO A 50 -9.26 4.51 6.38
CA PRO A 50 -8.08 4.62 7.24
C PRO A 50 -7.90 6.06 7.69
N ARG A 51 -7.51 6.27 8.95
CA ARG A 51 -7.13 7.59 9.44
C ARG A 51 -5.80 7.52 10.15
N ALA A 52 -4.91 8.43 9.75
CA ALA A 52 -3.64 8.61 10.42
C ALA A 52 -3.75 9.77 11.42
N ILE A 53 -3.16 9.57 12.59
CA ILE A 53 -2.99 10.56 13.64
C ILE A 53 -1.51 10.63 13.95
N VAL A 54 -1.00 11.84 14.09
CA VAL A 54 0.39 12.09 14.49
C VAL A 54 0.33 13.02 15.69
N PHE A 55 0.98 12.62 16.77
CA PHE A 55 1.09 13.43 17.99
C PHE A 55 2.47 13.19 18.60
N ASP A 56 3.16 14.27 18.96
CA ASP A 56 4.53 14.27 19.50
C ASP A 56 5.50 13.36 18.71
N THR A 57 5.88 12.23 19.29
CA THR A 57 6.78 11.21 18.72
C THR A 57 6.05 9.96 18.24
N THR A 58 4.71 9.98 18.22
CA THR A 58 3.87 8.82 17.95
C THR A 58 3.08 9.01 16.67
N PHE A 59 3.22 8.04 15.79
CA PHE A 59 2.45 7.90 14.57
C PHE A 59 1.45 6.77 14.76
N SER A 60 0.17 7.02 14.50
CA SER A 60 -0.86 6.00 14.64
C SER A 60 -1.79 5.96 13.44
N ILE A 61 -2.16 4.75 13.01
CA ILE A 61 -3.15 4.51 11.97
C ILE A 61 -4.24 3.63 12.53
N VAL A 62 -5.49 3.98 12.22
CA VAL A 62 -6.65 3.17 12.56
C VAL A 62 -7.56 3.00 11.34
N ALA A 63 -8.00 1.77 11.11
CA ALA A 63 -9.05 1.46 10.15
C ALA A 63 -10.42 1.73 10.78
N HIS A 64 -11.16 2.68 10.24
CA HIS A 64 -12.57 2.89 10.61
C HIS A 64 -13.46 2.01 9.71
N SER A 65 -13.52 0.72 10.02
CA SER A 65 -14.37 -0.26 9.35
C SER A 65 -15.36 -0.90 10.31
N PHE A 66 -16.32 -1.65 9.77
CA PHE A 66 -17.36 -2.33 10.57
C PHE A 66 -16.77 -3.36 11.55
N TRP A 67 -15.55 -3.83 11.25
CA TRP A 67 -14.79 -4.78 12.07
C TRP A 67 -13.51 -4.06 12.51
N GLU A 68 -13.48 -3.67 13.77
CA GLU A 68 -12.34 -2.99 14.39
C GLU A 68 -11.30 -4.05 14.79
N HIS A 69 -10.37 -4.36 13.88
CA HIS A 69 -9.33 -5.36 14.14
C HIS A 69 -7.98 -4.91 13.57
N GLU A 70 -6.91 -5.07 14.35
CA GLU A 70 -5.55 -4.62 14.01
C GLU A 70 -5.07 -5.20 12.67
N GLN A 71 -5.37 -6.48 12.45
CA GLN A 71 -5.08 -7.18 11.20
C GLN A 71 -5.70 -6.51 9.96
N ILE A 72 -6.86 -5.87 10.07
CA ILE A 72 -7.48 -5.16 8.94
C ILE A 72 -6.67 -3.91 8.61
N THR A 73 -6.25 -3.17 9.63
CA THR A 73 -5.35 -2.01 9.48
C THR A 73 -4.00 -2.44 8.88
N LEU A 74 -3.41 -3.53 9.37
CA LEU A 74 -2.15 -4.09 8.87
C LEU A 74 -2.23 -4.51 7.41
N VAL A 75 -3.27 -5.27 7.03
CA VAL A 75 -3.49 -5.70 5.65
C VAL A 75 -3.67 -4.48 4.75
N PHE A 76 -4.44 -3.49 5.21
CA PHE A 76 -4.66 -2.26 4.46
C PHE A 76 -3.37 -1.46 4.24
N VAL A 77 -2.57 -1.25 5.28
CA VAL A 77 -1.29 -0.54 5.16
C VAL A 77 -0.33 -1.29 4.23
N SER A 78 -0.34 -2.63 4.30
CA SER A 78 0.55 -3.47 3.48
C SER A 78 0.18 -3.50 2.01
N ILE A 79 -1.12 -3.45 1.67
CA ILE A 79 -1.57 -3.52 0.28
C ILE A 79 -1.19 -2.30 -0.55
N PHE A 80 -0.89 -1.17 0.11
CA PHE A 80 -0.38 0.05 -0.54
C PHE A 80 1.03 -0.11 -1.11
N THR A 81 1.73 -1.21 -0.83
CA THR A 81 3.04 -1.48 -1.45
C THR A 81 2.96 -2.06 -2.85
N VAL A 82 1.87 -2.79 -3.14
CA VAL A 82 1.65 -3.46 -4.42
C VAL A 82 1.65 -2.51 -5.63
N PRO A 83 1.04 -1.29 -5.56
CA PRO A 83 1.12 -0.31 -6.63
C PRO A 83 2.54 0.11 -7.00
N PHE A 84 3.48 0.20 -6.04
CA PHE A 84 4.88 0.49 -6.35
C PHE A 84 5.49 -0.64 -7.18
N GLY A 85 5.22 -1.89 -6.81
CA GLY A 85 5.64 -3.05 -7.59
C GLY A 85 5.08 -3.03 -9.02
N ILE A 86 3.78 -2.74 -9.18
CA ILE A 86 3.13 -2.64 -10.49
C ILE A 86 3.68 -1.44 -11.29
N MET A 87 3.96 -0.32 -10.63
CA MET A 87 4.54 0.87 -11.24
C MET A 87 5.94 0.58 -11.82
N ASN A 88 6.79 -0.14 -11.07
CA ASN A 88 8.10 -0.58 -11.55
C ASN A 88 8.00 -1.50 -12.76
N ILE A 89 7.04 -2.43 -12.74
CA ILE A 89 6.77 -3.30 -13.88
C ILE A 89 6.32 -2.47 -15.10
N ASN A 90 5.46 -1.47 -14.90
CA ASN A 90 5.02 -0.57 -15.95
C ASN A 90 6.19 0.24 -16.53
N PHE A 91 7.09 0.78 -15.69
CA PHE A 91 8.29 1.48 -16.16
C PHE A 91 9.23 0.56 -16.92
N LEU A 92 9.47 -0.65 -16.43
CA LEU A 92 10.28 -1.65 -17.12
C LEU A 92 9.70 -1.97 -18.51
N SER A 93 8.38 -2.16 -18.58
CA SER A 93 7.69 -2.42 -19.85
C SER A 93 7.83 -1.25 -20.84
N ARG A 94 7.73 0.00 -20.38
CA ARG A 94 7.90 1.20 -21.20
C ARG A 94 9.35 1.36 -21.66
N PHE A 95 10.30 1.11 -20.78
CA PHE A 95 11.73 1.15 -21.10
C PHE A 95 12.08 0.15 -22.20
N TRP A 96 11.62 -1.11 -22.07
CA TRP A 96 11.83 -2.13 -23.10
C TRP A 96 11.10 -1.83 -24.41
N ALA A 97 9.91 -1.24 -24.36
CA ALA A 97 9.21 -0.84 -25.58
C ALA A 97 10.01 0.19 -26.42
N ILE A 98 10.77 1.07 -25.77
CA ILE A 98 11.58 2.09 -26.44
C ILE A 98 12.95 1.54 -26.84
N ARG A 99 13.64 0.86 -25.93
CA ARG A 99 15.04 0.44 -26.12
C ARG A 99 15.20 -0.89 -26.86
N ASN A 100 14.35 -1.87 -26.57
CA ASN A 100 14.45 -3.20 -27.16
C ASN A 100 13.08 -3.91 -27.22
N PRO A 101 12.29 -3.68 -28.28
CA PRO A 101 10.96 -4.25 -28.42
C PRO A 101 10.91 -5.78 -28.38
N LYS A 102 12.03 -6.47 -28.68
CA LYS A 102 12.09 -7.95 -28.61
C LYS A 102 11.93 -8.46 -27.17
N MET A 103 12.36 -7.68 -26.17
CA MET A 103 12.20 -8.04 -24.75
C MET A 103 10.74 -7.99 -24.30
N LEU A 104 9.86 -7.28 -25.01
CA LEU A 104 8.41 -7.30 -24.72
C LEU A 104 7.79 -8.70 -24.93
N LEU A 105 8.38 -9.55 -25.77
CA LEU A 105 7.91 -10.92 -25.95
C LEU A 105 8.05 -11.76 -24.68
N ILE A 106 8.98 -11.39 -23.79
CA ILE A 106 9.16 -12.05 -22.49
C ILE A 106 7.92 -11.83 -21.60
N PHE A 107 7.23 -10.68 -21.72
CA PHE A 107 5.96 -10.45 -21.02
C PHE A 107 4.83 -11.38 -21.45
N THR A 108 4.95 -12.05 -22.60
CA THR A 108 3.99 -13.09 -23.01
C THR A 108 4.22 -14.41 -22.26
N ASN A 109 5.44 -14.66 -21.78
CA ASN A 109 5.81 -15.89 -21.10
C ASN A 109 5.16 -15.97 -19.70
N LYS A 110 4.44 -17.08 -19.43
CA LYS A 110 3.78 -17.36 -18.14
C LYS A 110 4.75 -17.37 -16.96
N TYR A 111 5.98 -17.85 -17.14
CA TYR A 111 6.98 -17.89 -16.07
C TYR A 111 7.46 -16.49 -15.69
N PHE A 112 7.62 -15.61 -16.67
CA PHE A 112 7.99 -14.22 -16.40
C PHE A 112 6.86 -13.49 -15.66
N LYS A 113 5.60 -13.70 -16.07
CA LYS A 113 4.44 -13.16 -15.33
C LYS A 113 4.40 -13.66 -13.88
N LEU A 114 4.74 -14.93 -13.65
CA LEU A 114 4.84 -15.48 -12.30
C LEU A 114 5.94 -14.80 -11.49
N VAL A 115 7.12 -14.54 -12.08
CA VAL A 115 8.20 -13.80 -11.40
C VAL A 115 7.75 -12.39 -11.03
N LEU A 116 7.06 -11.68 -11.93
CA LEU A 116 6.53 -10.34 -11.66
C LEU A 116 5.47 -10.36 -10.54
N PHE A 117 4.60 -11.38 -10.53
CA PHE A 117 3.64 -11.57 -9.45
C PHE A 117 4.34 -11.86 -8.12
N LEU A 118 5.32 -12.77 -8.11
CA LEU A 118 6.10 -13.10 -6.91
C LEU A 118 6.88 -11.90 -6.38
N TYR A 119 7.39 -11.03 -7.27
CA TYR A 119 8.00 -9.77 -6.87
C TYR A 119 7.01 -8.88 -6.11
N ALA A 120 5.84 -8.57 -6.69
CA ALA A 120 4.82 -7.75 -6.02
C ALA A 120 4.30 -8.41 -4.73
N PHE A 121 4.14 -9.73 -4.72
CA PHE A 121 3.71 -10.51 -3.56
C PHE A 121 4.74 -10.51 -2.43
N SER A 122 6.04 -10.64 -2.77
CA SER A 122 7.12 -10.56 -1.80
C SER A 122 7.24 -9.17 -1.18
N ALA A 123 7.04 -8.11 -1.97
CA ALA A 123 6.99 -6.74 -1.46
C ALA A 123 5.84 -6.54 -0.46
N TYR A 124 4.64 -7.03 -0.78
CA TYR A 124 3.51 -7.04 0.15
C TYR A 124 3.83 -7.78 1.45
N TRP A 125 4.37 -9.00 1.36
CA TRP A 125 4.67 -9.80 2.55
C TRP A 125 5.78 -9.22 3.39
N ALA A 126 6.84 -8.70 2.77
CA ALA A 126 7.91 -8.01 3.49
C ALA A 126 7.33 -6.84 4.31
N TRP A 127 6.47 -6.02 3.70
CA TRP A 127 5.83 -4.91 4.38
C TRP A 127 4.88 -5.35 5.49
N HIS A 128 4.09 -6.39 5.23
CA HIS A 128 3.16 -6.94 6.20
C HIS A 128 3.88 -7.49 7.43
N LEU A 129 4.96 -8.25 7.23
CA LEU A 129 5.75 -8.80 8.33
C LEU A 129 6.48 -7.72 9.12
N LEU A 130 7.02 -6.71 8.44
CA LEU A 130 7.65 -5.56 9.11
C LEU A 130 6.64 -4.77 9.95
N SER A 131 5.47 -4.48 9.38
CA SER A 131 4.40 -3.76 10.10
C SER A 131 3.85 -4.59 11.25
N TRP A 132 3.72 -5.91 11.08
CA TRP A 132 3.28 -6.82 12.13
C TRP A 132 4.31 -6.96 13.26
N TRP A 133 5.60 -7.00 12.93
CA TRP A 133 6.68 -7.05 13.91
C TRP A 133 6.71 -5.81 14.80
N ASP A 134 6.45 -4.65 14.22
CA ASP A 134 6.31 -3.39 14.94
C ASP A 134 5.03 -3.36 15.81
N ALA A 135 3.89 -3.77 15.24
CA ALA A 135 2.61 -3.79 15.94
C ALA A 135 2.56 -4.76 17.14
N THR A 136 3.29 -5.87 17.07
CA THR A 136 3.41 -6.87 18.15
C THR A 136 4.29 -6.35 19.31
N GLY A 137 4.83 -5.14 19.20
CA GLY A 137 5.92 -4.61 20.02
C GLY A 137 5.64 -4.33 21.51
N GLU A 138 4.43 -4.60 22.00
CA GLU A 138 3.82 -4.26 23.30
C GLU A 138 2.75 -3.18 23.12
N SER A 139 1.50 -3.56 23.40
CA SER A 139 0.34 -2.69 23.41
C SER A 139 0.51 -1.60 24.46
N ASP A 140 1.06 -0.44 24.05
CA ASP A 140 1.14 0.74 24.90
C ASP A 140 -0.28 1.25 25.19
N GLU A 141 -0.85 0.81 26.30
CA GLU A 141 -2.17 1.26 26.76
C GLU A 141 -2.22 2.79 26.82
N VAL A 142 -1.13 3.45 27.24
CA VAL A 142 -1.04 4.92 27.35
C VAL A 142 -1.07 5.60 25.98
N GLY A 143 -0.24 5.15 25.02
CA GLY A 143 -0.20 5.73 23.68
C GLY A 143 -1.52 5.53 22.92
N ILE A 144 -2.16 4.38 23.09
CA ILE A 144 -3.48 4.10 22.52
C ILE A 144 -4.56 4.97 23.18
N VAL A 145 -4.52 5.19 24.49
CA VAL A 145 -5.48 6.08 25.18
C VAL A 145 -5.38 7.51 24.65
N ILE A 146 -4.16 8.04 24.51
CA ILE A 146 -3.93 9.38 23.95
C ILE A 146 -4.42 9.44 22.49
N ALA A 147 -4.07 8.44 21.66
CA ALA A 147 -4.50 8.37 20.27
C ALA A 147 -6.04 8.33 20.15
N ARG A 148 -6.72 7.56 21.01
CA ARG A 148 -8.18 7.49 21.08
C ARG A 148 -8.81 8.82 21.50
N GLU A 149 -8.22 9.51 22.47
CA GLU A 149 -8.70 10.82 22.94
C GLU A 149 -8.60 11.85 21.82
N ILE A 150 -7.43 11.98 21.18
CA ILE A 150 -7.22 12.88 20.04
C ILE A 150 -8.18 12.55 18.88
N TYR A 151 -8.39 11.25 18.60
CA TYR A 151 -9.34 10.83 17.57
C TYR A 151 -10.78 11.21 17.90
N ARG A 152 -11.18 11.01 19.17
CA ARG A 152 -12.49 11.37 19.67
C ARG A 152 -12.72 12.87 19.58
N GLU A 153 -11.75 13.69 19.96
CA GLU A 153 -11.84 15.14 19.83
C GLU A 153 -11.98 15.58 18.38
N LYS A 154 -11.18 14.98 17.48
CA LYS A 154 -11.11 15.39 16.08
C LYS A 154 -12.31 14.94 15.25
N TYR A 155 -12.85 13.76 15.56
CA TYR A 155 -13.86 13.10 14.71
C TYR A 155 -15.16 12.76 15.43
N ASN A 156 -15.24 13.00 16.73
CA ASN A 156 -16.40 12.69 17.57
C ASN A 156 -16.84 11.21 17.49
N LEU A 157 -15.86 10.31 17.33
CA LEU A 157 -16.03 8.86 17.18
C LEU A 157 -15.10 8.14 18.17
N THR A 158 -15.54 6.99 18.67
CA THR A 158 -14.77 6.15 19.58
C THR A 158 -14.48 4.81 18.92
N ILE A 159 -13.21 4.52 18.67
CA ILE A 159 -12.73 3.24 18.12
C ILE A 159 -11.99 2.51 19.23
N MET A 160 -12.40 1.28 19.52
CA MET A 160 -11.81 0.50 20.61
C MET A 160 -10.59 -0.27 20.11
N ASP A 161 -10.69 -0.96 18.97
CA ASP A 161 -9.61 -1.82 18.46
C ASP A 161 -9.16 -1.43 17.05
N GLY A 162 -8.04 -2.02 16.59
CA GLY A 162 -7.53 -1.77 15.25
C GLY A 162 -6.45 -0.69 15.14
N TRP A 163 -5.94 -0.23 16.28
CA TRP A 163 -4.88 0.76 16.36
C TRP A 163 -3.53 0.14 16.00
N LEU A 164 -2.90 0.68 14.96
CA LEU A 164 -1.48 0.48 14.68
C LEU A 164 -0.75 1.69 15.26
N LEU A 165 0.19 1.48 16.18
CA LEU A 165 0.89 2.57 16.86
C LEU A 165 2.40 2.40 16.71
N MET A 166 3.06 3.47 16.27
CA MET A 166 4.50 3.58 16.08
C MET A 166 5.01 4.74 16.94
N ASP A 167 5.54 4.43 18.11
CA ASP A 167 6.20 5.41 18.97
C ASP A 167 7.71 5.38 18.79
N HIS A 168 8.29 6.54 18.47
CA HIS A 168 9.71 6.70 18.21
C HIS A 168 10.52 6.90 19.49
N TRP A 169 9.88 7.35 20.57
CA TRP A 169 10.56 7.71 21.81
C TRP A 169 9.73 7.31 23.02
N ARG A 170 10.05 6.16 23.62
CA ARG A 170 9.29 5.53 24.69
C ARG A 170 10.00 5.72 26.03
N ASP A 171 9.31 6.28 27.03
CA ASP A 171 9.82 6.46 28.40
C ASP A 171 11.19 7.16 28.47
N GLY A 172 11.45 8.11 27.56
CA GLY A 172 12.73 8.82 27.48
C GLY A 172 13.85 8.02 26.78
N GLN A 173 13.56 6.85 26.24
CA GLN A 173 14.47 6.01 25.46
C GLN A 173 14.06 5.92 23.99
N PHE A 174 15.06 5.84 23.13
CA PHE A 174 14.84 5.68 21.69
C PHE A 174 14.31 4.30 21.35
N ASN A 175 13.17 4.23 20.64
CA ASN A 175 12.62 2.95 20.21
C ASN A 175 13.37 2.44 18.97
N PHE A 176 14.31 1.53 19.21
CA PHE A 176 15.11 0.94 18.14
C PHE A 176 14.26 0.16 17.11
N ARG A 177 13.11 -0.41 17.50
CA ARG A 177 12.25 -1.17 16.57
C ARG A 177 11.60 -0.23 15.54
N ALA A 178 10.99 0.85 16.00
CA ALA A 178 10.42 1.87 15.14
C ALA A 178 11.48 2.45 14.19
N ALA A 179 12.69 2.71 14.68
CA ALA A 179 13.79 3.20 13.87
C ALA A 179 14.25 2.22 12.77
N VAL A 180 14.37 0.94 13.11
CA VAL A 180 14.70 -0.12 12.14
C VAL A 180 13.58 -0.25 11.11
N LEU A 181 12.32 -0.16 11.52
CA LEU A 181 11.18 -0.17 10.62
C LEU A 181 11.26 1.00 9.62
N PHE A 182 11.45 2.23 10.08
CA PHE A 182 11.58 3.40 9.20
C PHE A 182 12.75 3.24 8.24
N ALA A 183 13.93 2.82 8.73
CA ALA A 183 15.08 2.60 7.87
C ALA A 183 14.82 1.50 6.81
N ALA A 184 14.12 0.43 7.18
CA ALA A 184 13.73 -0.64 6.25
C ALA A 184 12.70 -0.15 5.23
N VAL A 185 11.69 0.61 5.66
CA VAL A 185 10.67 1.23 4.81
C VAL A 185 11.30 2.18 3.81
N ASP A 186 12.16 3.09 4.27
CA ASP A 186 12.87 4.03 3.40
C ASP A 186 13.78 3.31 2.42
N SER A 187 14.49 2.26 2.87
CA SER A 187 15.31 1.44 1.98
C SER A 187 14.48 0.74 0.90
N ILE A 188 13.32 0.17 1.26
CA ILE A 188 12.40 -0.46 0.31
C ILE A 188 11.88 0.58 -0.68
N MET A 189 11.52 1.78 -0.22
CA MET A 189 11.06 2.86 -1.09
C MET A 189 12.18 3.29 -2.06
N ILE A 190 13.38 3.57 -1.56
CA ILE A 190 14.53 3.99 -2.37
C ILE A 190 14.89 2.93 -3.42
N VAL A 191 14.90 1.65 -3.06
CA VAL A 191 15.17 0.56 -4.01
C VAL A 191 14.03 0.39 -5.03
N SER A 192 12.82 0.82 -4.67
CA SER A 192 11.65 0.75 -5.53
C SER A 192 11.48 1.96 -6.47
N PHE A 193 12.34 2.99 -6.40
CA PHE A 193 12.31 4.18 -7.26
C PHE A 193 13.57 4.27 -8.14
#